data_AF-A0A3M6TGI4-F1
#
_entry.id   AF-A0A3M6TGI4-F1
#
_cell.length_a   1.000
_cell.length_b   1.000
_cell.length_c   1.000
_cell.angle_alpha   90.00
_cell.angle_beta   90.00
_cell.angle_gamma   90.00
#
_symmetry.space_group_name_H-M   'P 1'
#
loop_
_entity.id
_entity.type
_entity.pdbx_description
1 polymer ?
#
loop_
_entity_poly.entity_id
_entity_poly.type
_entity_poly.pdbx_seq_one_letter_code
_entity_poly.pdbx_strand_id
1 'polypeptide(L)' 'MSKPLASYSRETRLKCRHGFYLKVTESGVEGTRDSDDRYTTLTMESVKTAEVMLRGNVSGNYIAMNTKGELYST' A
#
# COMPACT_ATOMS: atom_id res chain seq x y z
N MET A 1 -16.28 -23.38 -16.30
CA MET A 1 -15.87 -23.17 -14.89
C MET A 1 -14.71 -22.19 -14.89
N SER A 2 -14.86 -20.99 -14.34
CA SER A 2 -13.75 -20.04 -14.19
C SER A 2 -12.78 -20.60 -13.14
N LYS A 3 -11.48 -20.61 -13.46
CA LYS A 3 -10.43 -20.85 -12.46
C LYS A 3 -10.64 -19.84 -11.32
N PRO A 4 -10.55 -20.25 -10.04
CA PRO A 4 -10.48 -19.27 -8.96
C PRO A 4 -9.28 -18.38 -9.26
N LEU A 5 -9.45 -17.05 -9.23
CA LEU A 5 -8.29 -16.17 -9.19
C LEU A 5 -7.50 -16.58 -7.96
N ALA A 6 -6.30 -17.12 -8.15
CA ALA A 6 -5.38 -17.26 -7.04
C ALA A 6 -5.26 -15.86 -6.42
N SER A 7 -5.53 -15.74 -5.12
CA SER A 7 -5.29 -14.49 -4.40
C SER A 7 -3.78 -14.24 -4.44
N TYR A 8 -3.34 -13.37 -5.34
CA TYR A 8 -1.95 -12.96 -5.42
C TYR A 8 -1.72 -11.89 -4.37
N SER A 9 -1.05 -12.29 -3.29
CA SER A 9 -0.55 -11.40 -2.25
C SER A 9 0.97 -11.45 -2.22
N ARG A 10 1.62 -10.30 -2.11
CA ARG A 10 3.07 -10.20 -1.96
C ARG A 10 3.46 -9.02 -1.08
N GLU A 11 4.54 -9.18 -0.33
CA GLU A 11 5.21 -8.06 0.29
C GLU A 11 5.93 -7.20 -0.76
N THR A 12 5.91 -5.88 -0.57
CA THR A 12 6.53 -4.92 -1.48
C THR A 12 6.90 -3.62 -0.76
N ARG A 13 7.67 -2.78 -1.46
CA ARG A 13 7.91 -1.38 -1.11
C ARG A 13 7.74 -0.53 -2.38
N LEU A 14 6.94 0.53 -2.29
CA LEU A 14 6.71 1.42 -3.43
C LEU A 14 7.65 2.62 -3.34
N LYS A 15 8.58 2.71 -4.30
CA LYS A 15 9.53 3.82 -4.42
C LYS A 15 9.05 4.81 -5.48
N CYS A 16 8.75 6.03 -5.05
CA CYS A 16 8.58 7.16 -5.94
C CYS A 16 9.93 7.53 -6.59
N ARG A 17 9.93 7.76 -7.90
CA ARG A 17 11.12 8.16 -8.66
C ARG A 17 11.79 9.45 -8.14
N HIS A 18 11.06 10.28 -7.39
CA HIS A 18 11.58 11.48 -6.73
C HIS A 18 12.31 11.21 -5.39
N GLY A 19 12.58 9.94 -5.08
CA GLY A 19 13.45 9.55 -3.95
C GLY A 19 12.72 9.29 -2.63
N PHE A 20 11.43 8.98 -2.66
CA PHE A 20 10.65 8.67 -1.47
C PHE A 20 10.09 7.25 -1.51
N TYR A 21 10.04 6.57 -0.38
CA TYR A 21 9.24 5.38 -0.17
C TYR A 21 7.86 5.76 0.37
N LEU A 22 6.82 5.12 -0.16
CA LEU A 22 5.46 5.26 0.37
C LEU A 22 5.40 4.60 1.74
N LYS A 23 4.86 5.32 2.72
CA LYS A 23 4.73 4.92 4.11
C LYS A 23 3.28 5.00 4.56
N VAL A 24 2.80 3.98 5.27
CA VAL A 24 1.43 3.93 5.79
C VAL A 24 1.46 3.76 7.30
N THR A 25 1.09 4.81 8.03
CA THR A 25 1.04 4.82 9.50
C THR A 25 -0.41 4.86 9.98
N GLU A 26 -0.57 4.75 11.28
CA GLU A 26 -1.86 4.94 11.97
C GLU A 26 -2.38 6.37 11.80
N SER A 27 -1.49 7.34 11.53
CA SER A 27 -1.86 8.75 11.33
C SER A 27 -2.15 9.11 9.87
N GLY A 28 -1.69 8.33 8.90
CA GLY A 28 -1.98 8.59 7.49
C GLY A 28 -1.02 7.94 6.51
N VAL A 29 -0.97 8.52 5.30
CA VAL A 29 -0.16 8.05 4.18
C VAL A 29 0.79 9.16 3.75
N GLU A 30 2.09 8.89 3.77
CA GLU A 30 3.13 9.89 3.50
C GLU A 30 4.34 9.29 2.78
N GLY A 31 5.31 10.13 2.42
CA GLY A 31 6.58 9.72 1.82
C GLY A 31 7.74 9.91 2.78
N THR A 32 8.66 8.94 2.84
CA THR A 32 9.92 9.08 3.60
C THR A 32 11.14 8.83 2.70
N ARG A 33 12.27 9.47 3.01
CA ARG A 33 13.57 9.17 2.38
C ARG A 33 14.37 8.12 3.16
N ASP A 34 13.97 7.82 4.38
CA ASP A 34 14.57 6.79 5.20
C ASP A 34 14.25 5.41 4.60
N SER A 35 15.27 4.73 4.09
CA SER A 35 15.12 3.40 3.51
C SER A 35 14.91 2.31 4.56
N ASP A 36 15.21 2.58 5.83
CA ASP A 36 15.09 1.61 6.92
C ASP A 36 13.79 1.78 7.72
N ASP A 37 12.96 2.78 7.36
CA ASP A 37 11.66 3.01 7.98
C ASP A 37 10.73 1.80 7.76
N ARG A 38 10.41 1.12 8.87
CA ARG A 38 9.59 -0.09 8.89
C ARG A 38 8.18 0.12 8.32
N TYR A 39 7.62 1.33 8.39
CA TYR A 39 6.27 1.60 7.89
C TYR A 39 6.21 1.68 6.34
N THR A 40 7.34 1.50 5.66
CA THR A 40 7.42 1.44 4.19
C THR A 40 7.15 0.04 3.62
N THR A 41 7.10 -1.00 4.45
CA THR A 41 6.75 -2.36 4.03
C THR A 41 5.24 -2.51 3.88
N LEU A 42 4.81 -2.92 2.69
CA LEU A 42 3.40 -3.07 2.33
C LEU A 42 3.10 -4.49 1.86
N THR A 43 1.86 -4.93 2.06
CA THR A 43 1.29 -6.09 1.38
C THR A 43 0.40 -5.60 0.25
N MET A 44 0.66 -6.07 -0.97
CA MET A 44 -0.16 -5.81 -2.15
C MET A 44 -1.04 -7.03 -2.44
N GLU A 45 -2.35 -6.85 -2.39
CA GLU A 45 -3.34 -7.92 -2.55
C GLU A 45 -4.17 -7.66 -3.82
N SER A 46 -4.18 -8.62 -4.74
CA SER A 46 -5.05 -8.55 -5.92
C SER A 46 -6.50 -8.85 -5.53
N VAL A 47 -7.39 -7.89 -5.73
CA VAL A 47 -8.83 -8.07 -5.45
C VAL A 47 -9.63 -8.39 -6.72
N LYS A 48 -9.22 -7.84 -7.87
CA LYS A 48 -9.73 -8.17 -9.22
C LYS A 48 -8.64 -7.92 -10.26
N THR A 49 -8.92 -8.20 -11.53
CA THR A 49 -8.03 -7.84 -12.63
C THR A 49 -7.71 -6.35 -12.60
N ALA A 50 -6.42 -6.02 -12.46
CA ALA A 50 -5.90 -4.65 -12.37
C ALA A 50 -6.38 -3.82 -11.15
N GLU A 51 -6.99 -4.46 -10.15
CA GLU A 51 -7.37 -3.81 -8.89
C GLU A 51 -6.57 -4.43 -7.74
N VAL A 52 -5.89 -3.58 -6.98
CA VAL A 52 -5.09 -4.01 -5.82
C VAL A 52 -5.46 -3.21 -4.57
N MET A 53 -5.37 -3.85 -3.42
CA MET A 53 -5.32 -3.20 -2.13
C MET A 53 -3.85 -3.14 -1.65
N LEU A 54 -3.50 -2.04 -0.98
CA LEU A 54 -2.19 -1.85 -0.36
C LEU A 54 -2.39 -1.68 1.14
N ARG A 55 -1.87 -2.62 1.91
CA ARG A 55 -1.90 -2.61 3.38
C ARG A 55 -0.51 -2.32 3.94
N GLY A 56 -0.39 -1.40 4.89
CA GLY A 56 0.83 -1.22 5.67
C GLY A 56 1.05 -2.42 6.59
N ASN A 57 2.19 -3.10 6.49
CA ASN A 57 2.43 -4.31 7.30
C ASN A 57 2.54 -3.99 8.79
N VAL A 58 3.02 -2.78 9.11
CA VAL A 58 3.22 -2.33 10.49
C VAL A 58 1.94 -1.78 11.11
N SER A 59 1.28 -0.83 10.46
CA SER A 59 0.04 -0.23 10.96
C SER A 59 -1.17 -1.14 10.81
N GLY A 60 -1.13 -2.07 9.84
CA GLY A 60 -2.27 -2.90 9.46
C GLY A 60 -3.34 -2.18 8.65
N ASN A 61 -3.18 -0.87 8.40
CA ASN A 61 -4.15 -0.03 7.69
C ASN A 61 -3.95 -0.09 6.17
N TYR A 62 -5.03 0.13 5.41
CA TYR A 62 -5.03 0.24 3.96
C TYR A 62 -4.89 1.69 3.49
N ILE A 63 -4.40 1.87 2.27
CA ILE A 63 -4.41 3.17 1.59
C ILE A 63 -5.77 3.38 0.93
N ALA A 64 -6.38 4.54 1.18
CA ALA A 64 -7.57 5.00 0.50
C ALA A 64 -7.42 6.46 0.05
N MET A 65 -8.31 6.89 -0.84
CA MET A 65 -8.37 8.27 -1.34
C MET A 65 -9.80 8.78 -1.20
N ASN A 66 -9.96 9.96 -0.59
CA ASN A 66 -11.29 10.55 -0.43
C ASN A 66 -11.73 11.27 -1.72
N THR A 67 -12.96 11.79 -1.74
CA THR A 67 -13.53 12.48 -2.91
C THR A 67 -12.83 13.80 -3.28
N LYS A 68 -11.98 14.34 -2.42
CA LYS A 68 -11.14 15.51 -2.70
C LYS A 68 -9.79 15.14 -3.30
N GLY A 69 -9.47 13.85 -3.40
CA GLY A 69 -8.17 13.37 -3.88
C GLY A 69 -7.10 13.27 -2.79
N GLU A 70 -7.48 13.38 -1.52
CA GLU A 70 -6.54 13.29 -0.39
C GLU A 70 -6.38 11.81 0.02
N LEU A 71 -5.13 11.37 0.15
CA LEU A 71 -4.82 10.02 0.65
C LEU A 71 -5.01 9.95 2.16
N TYR A 72 -5.54 8.82 2.64
CA TYR A 72 -5.68 8.53 4.07
C TYR A 72 -5.47 7.03 4.33
N SER A 73 -5.25 6.66 5.60
CA SER A 73 -5.16 5.27 6.04
C SER A 73 -6.48 4.82 6.68
N THR A 74 -6.91 3.58 6.41
CA THR A 74 -8.21 3.02 6.86
C THR A 74 -8.11 1.58 7.35
#